data_AF-A0A059FAL1-F1
#
_entry.id   AF-A0A059FAL1-F1
#
_cell.length_a   1.000
_cell.length_b   1.000
_cell.length_c   1.000
_cell.angle_alpha   90.00
_cell.angle_beta   90.00
_cell.angle_gamma   90.00
#
_symmetry.space_group_name_H-M   'P 1'
#
loop_
_entity.id
_entity.type
_entity.pdbx_description
1 polymer ?
#
loop_
_entity_poly.entity_id
_entity_poly.type
_entity_poly.pdbx_seq_one_letter_code
_entity_poly.pdbx_strand_id
1 'polypeptide(L)'
;MVKMDILKYLKREASQDRAALKALFDANWYRLRYADIGKAGVDPFTHYMETGWKEGREPFPLFDPAWYGRQFPELASQAIPPLHHYLSIGAQEGASPSPLFDAKAYIRRHPEACEPGTNALLHFLAAPVDPDFNPCPLFNTSWYLGANPAIAAGPENYLLHFARAGAFEGLNPSPDFDCDWYLEQNPDVADSGANPLAHYITAGADEGRRPCPPSPLDWLNLHAAELPDDPDEPENWIGAYERYGEYSAAHTGRP
;
A
#
# COMPACT_ATOMS: atom_id res chain seq x y z
N MET A 1 -32.07 -4.22 9.44
CA MET A 1 -30.82 -4.86 8.99
C MET A 1 -30.11 -5.37 10.23
N VAL A 2 -29.82 -6.67 10.27
CA VAL A 2 -29.55 -7.42 11.51
C VAL A 2 -28.27 -6.91 12.18
N LYS A 3 -28.37 -6.31 13.38
CA LYS A 3 -27.26 -6.21 14.34
C LYS A 3 -26.92 -7.64 14.75
N MET A 4 -26.09 -8.30 13.95
CA MET A 4 -25.54 -9.60 14.29
C MET A 4 -24.62 -9.36 15.49
N ASP A 5 -24.87 -10.08 16.58
CA ASP A 5 -24.12 -9.96 17.83
C ASP A 5 -22.70 -10.48 17.57
N ILE A 6 -21.83 -9.62 17.05
CA ILE A 6 -20.47 -9.96 16.62
C ILE A 6 -19.76 -10.72 17.74
N LEU A 7 -19.97 -10.34 19.01
CA LEU A 7 -19.40 -11.03 20.18
C LEU A 7 -19.84 -12.51 20.34
N LYS A 8 -21.02 -12.89 19.86
CA LYS A 8 -21.45 -14.30 19.77
C LYS A 8 -20.86 -15.01 18.56
N TYR A 9 -20.61 -14.29 17.46
CA TYR A 9 -19.93 -14.80 16.27
C TYR A 9 -18.44 -15.10 16.54
N LEU A 10 -17.72 -14.15 17.18
CA LEU A 10 -16.32 -14.29 17.61
C LEU A 10 -16.06 -15.54 18.47
N LYS A 11 -17.06 -16.00 19.23
CA LYS A 11 -16.96 -17.15 20.13
C LYS A 11 -17.24 -18.51 19.46
N ARG A 12 -17.79 -18.54 18.24
CA ARG A 12 -18.39 -19.76 17.65
C ARG A 12 -17.57 -20.36 16.49
N GLU A 13 -16.72 -19.60 15.80
CA GLU A 13 -15.95 -20.04 14.61
C GLU A 13 -14.41 -20.08 14.79
N ALA A 14 -13.93 -20.19 16.02
CA ALA A 14 -12.51 -20.12 16.40
C ALA A 14 -11.56 -21.18 15.75
N SER A 15 -12.06 -22.16 14.99
CA SER A 15 -11.26 -23.17 14.29
C SER A 15 -11.03 -22.88 12.81
N GLN A 16 -12.03 -22.39 12.07
CA GLN A 16 -11.89 -22.00 10.65
C GLN A 16 -11.20 -20.63 10.52
N ASP A 17 -11.53 -19.69 11.40
CA ASP A 17 -10.90 -18.37 11.42
C ASP A 17 -9.39 -18.46 11.70
N ARG A 18 -8.95 -19.47 12.46
CA ARG A 18 -7.53 -19.59 12.84
C ARG A 18 -6.62 -19.89 11.65
N ALA A 19 -7.11 -20.61 10.64
CA ALA A 19 -6.34 -20.88 9.43
C ALA A 19 -6.20 -19.61 8.58
N ALA A 20 -7.31 -18.88 8.39
CA ALA A 20 -7.31 -17.62 7.65
C ALA A 20 -6.54 -16.50 8.37
N LEU A 21 -6.65 -16.42 9.70
CA LEU A 21 -5.84 -15.54 10.55
C LEU A 21 -4.35 -15.82 10.38
N LYS A 22 -3.95 -17.09 10.34
CA LYS A 22 -2.56 -17.47 10.08
C LYS A 22 -2.13 -17.17 8.64
N ALA A 23 -3.04 -17.26 7.68
CA ALA A 23 -2.74 -16.93 6.28
C ALA A 23 -2.51 -15.42 6.08
N LEU A 24 -3.22 -14.58 6.84
CA LEU A 24 -3.05 -13.12 6.86
C LEU A 24 -2.25 -12.64 8.09
N PHE A 25 -1.28 -13.45 8.53
CA PHE A 25 -0.32 -13.08 9.55
C PHE A 25 1.07 -13.58 9.17
N ASP A 26 2.01 -12.67 8.92
CA ASP A 26 3.40 -13.02 8.61
C ASP A 26 4.27 -12.83 9.86
N ALA A 27 4.54 -13.93 10.57
CA ALA A 27 5.32 -13.91 11.80
C ALA A 27 6.76 -13.44 11.61
N ASN A 28 7.38 -13.71 10.46
CA ASN A 28 8.76 -13.31 10.20
C ASN A 28 8.81 -11.82 9.89
N TRP A 29 7.93 -11.35 9.01
CA TRP A 29 7.80 -9.93 8.72
C TRP A 29 7.45 -9.13 9.96
N TYR A 30 6.51 -9.60 10.78
CA TYR A 30 6.11 -8.92 12.02
C TYR A 30 7.29 -8.72 12.98
N ARG A 31 8.16 -9.73 13.15
CA ARG A 31 9.38 -9.61 13.98
C ARG A 31 10.40 -8.62 13.42
N LEU A 32 10.54 -8.58 12.11
CA LEU A 32 11.48 -7.67 11.43
C LEU A 32 10.97 -6.23 11.47
N ARG A 33 9.66 -6.03 11.24
CA ARG A 33 8.96 -4.75 11.32
C ARG A 33 8.98 -4.19 12.74
N TYR A 34 8.71 -5.03 13.73
CA TYR A 34 8.60 -4.64 15.14
C TYR A 34 9.77 -5.15 15.97
N ALA A 35 10.86 -4.38 15.97
CA ALA A 35 12.13 -4.75 16.58
C ALA A 35 12.03 -5.05 18.09
N ASP A 36 11.07 -4.45 18.80
CA ASP A 36 10.79 -4.73 20.21
C ASP A 36 10.32 -6.17 20.43
N ILE A 37 9.49 -6.71 19.53
CA ILE A 37 9.03 -8.10 19.55
C ILE A 37 10.15 -9.06 19.20
N GLY A 38 10.93 -8.73 18.17
CA GLY A 38 12.12 -9.49 17.79
C GLY A 38 13.13 -9.62 18.94
N LYS A 39 13.39 -8.53 19.66
CA LYS A 39 14.31 -8.50 20.81
C LYS A 39 13.76 -9.22 22.04
N ALA A 40 12.46 -9.11 22.30
CA ALA A 40 11.82 -9.73 23.45
C ALA A 40 11.65 -11.26 23.30
N GLY A 41 11.76 -11.80 22.07
CA GLY A 41 11.59 -13.23 21.79
C GLY A 41 10.15 -13.72 22.01
N VAL A 42 9.19 -12.81 22.04
CA VAL A 42 7.76 -13.14 22.19
C VAL A 42 7.24 -13.78 20.91
N ASP A 43 6.31 -14.73 21.03
CA ASP A 43 5.62 -15.27 19.86
C ASP A 43 4.80 -14.16 19.16
N PRO A 44 5.09 -13.82 17.89
CA PRO A 44 4.47 -12.69 17.20
C PRO A 44 2.97 -12.83 17.06
N PHE A 45 2.49 -14.05 16.78
CA PHE A 45 1.07 -14.29 16.58
C PHE A 45 0.33 -14.10 17.90
N THR A 46 0.83 -14.68 19.00
CA THR A 46 0.28 -14.43 20.34
C THR A 46 0.32 -12.94 20.69
N HIS A 47 1.44 -12.26 20.46
CA HIS A 47 1.55 -10.82 20.71
C HIS A 47 0.47 -10.04 19.94
N TYR A 48 0.33 -10.29 18.64
CA TYR A 48 -0.65 -9.61 17.82
C TYR A 48 -2.08 -9.83 18.33
N MET A 49 -2.44 -11.07 18.67
CA MET A 49 -3.77 -11.43 19.13
C MET A 49 -4.14 -10.81 20.50
N GLU A 50 -3.16 -10.61 21.38
CA GLU A 50 -3.40 -10.12 22.74
C GLU A 50 -3.30 -8.58 22.85
N THR A 51 -2.29 -8.00 22.22
CA THR A 51 -1.91 -6.57 22.38
C THR A 51 -1.65 -5.86 21.06
N GLY A 52 -0.99 -6.50 20.09
CA GLY A 52 -0.51 -5.82 18.89
C GLY A 52 -1.61 -5.16 18.06
N TRP A 53 -2.80 -5.75 17.95
CA TRP A 53 -3.93 -5.11 17.25
C TRP A 53 -4.44 -3.84 17.95
N LYS A 54 -4.33 -3.75 19.29
CA LYS A 54 -4.72 -2.56 20.07
C LYS A 54 -3.70 -1.43 19.93
N GLU A 55 -2.45 -1.81 19.69
CA GLU A 55 -1.35 -0.90 19.40
C GLU A 55 -1.34 -0.42 17.93
N GLY A 56 -2.31 -0.87 17.12
CA GLY A 56 -2.40 -0.52 15.70
C GLY A 56 -1.35 -1.22 14.83
N ARG A 57 -0.69 -2.27 15.32
CA ARG A 57 0.34 -2.99 14.55
C ARG A 57 -0.26 -3.76 13.40
N GLU A 58 0.40 -3.72 12.25
CA GLU A 58 0.04 -4.44 11.03
C GLU A 58 0.42 -5.93 11.19
N PRO A 59 -0.51 -6.87 10.98
CA PRO A 59 -0.21 -8.31 11.00
C PRO A 59 0.40 -8.82 9.69
N PHE A 60 0.17 -8.09 8.60
CA PHE A 60 0.48 -8.49 7.23
C PHE A 60 0.67 -7.25 6.35
N PRO A 61 1.61 -7.22 5.37
CA PRO A 61 1.90 -6.03 4.58
C PRO A 61 0.71 -5.43 3.80
N LEU A 62 -0.30 -6.23 3.49
CA LEU A 62 -1.52 -5.78 2.78
C LEU A 62 -2.75 -5.65 3.69
N PHE A 63 -2.55 -5.66 5.01
CA PHE A 63 -3.61 -5.40 6.00
C PHE A 63 -3.20 -4.25 6.93
N ASP A 64 -3.85 -3.11 6.78
CA ASP A 64 -3.65 -1.92 7.63
C ASP A 64 -4.83 -1.79 8.60
N PRO A 65 -4.66 -2.11 9.91
CA PRO A 65 -5.73 -2.04 10.89
C PRO A 65 -6.29 -0.63 11.09
N ALA A 66 -5.44 0.40 10.99
CA ALA A 66 -5.85 1.78 11.19
C ALA A 66 -6.69 2.27 10.01
N TRP A 67 -6.29 1.94 8.78
CA TRP A 67 -7.05 2.22 7.58
C TRP A 67 -8.36 1.44 7.52
N TYR A 68 -8.30 0.13 7.82
CA TYR A 68 -9.49 -0.72 7.88
C TYR A 68 -10.48 -0.22 8.94
N GLY A 69 -9.99 0.14 10.13
CA GLY A 69 -10.82 0.67 11.22
C GLY A 69 -11.54 1.99 10.89
N ARG A 70 -11.01 2.80 9.97
CA ARG A 70 -11.71 4.01 9.49
C ARG A 70 -12.98 3.69 8.68
N GLN A 71 -13.02 2.53 8.03
CA GLN A 71 -14.22 2.07 7.32
C GLN A 71 -15.31 1.56 8.27
N PHE A 72 -14.91 1.09 9.46
CA PHE A 72 -15.78 0.51 10.48
C PHE A 72 -15.51 1.13 11.86
N PRO A 73 -15.90 2.39 12.11
CA PRO A 73 -15.59 3.10 13.36
C PRO A 73 -16.07 2.40 14.63
N GLU A 74 -17.10 1.55 14.51
CA GLU A 74 -17.64 0.76 15.61
C GLU A 74 -16.64 -0.24 16.20
N LEU A 75 -15.64 -0.69 15.45
CA LEU A 75 -14.63 -1.65 15.91
C LEU A 75 -13.86 -1.12 17.11
N ALA A 76 -13.50 0.16 17.09
CA ALA A 76 -12.81 0.82 18.19
C ALA A 76 -13.70 0.85 19.45
N SER A 77 -14.96 1.25 19.29
CA SER A 77 -15.91 1.37 20.42
C SER A 77 -16.27 0.04 21.08
N GLN A 78 -16.19 -1.06 20.33
CA GLN A 78 -16.56 -2.41 20.79
C GLN A 78 -15.34 -3.29 21.07
N ALA A 79 -14.12 -2.75 20.95
CA ALA A 79 -12.87 -3.49 21.10
C ALA A 79 -12.82 -4.76 20.24
N ILE A 80 -13.29 -4.68 18.99
CA ILE A 80 -13.26 -5.78 18.03
C ILE A 80 -11.93 -5.74 17.27
N PRO A 81 -11.14 -6.82 17.25
CA PRO A 81 -9.89 -6.88 16.47
C PRO A 81 -10.16 -6.71 14.96
N PRO A 82 -9.51 -5.73 14.28
CA PRO A 82 -9.76 -5.43 12.86
C PRO A 82 -9.57 -6.62 11.92
N LEU A 83 -8.48 -7.38 12.06
CA LEU A 83 -8.23 -8.55 11.19
C LEU A 83 -9.30 -9.62 11.34
N HIS A 84 -9.82 -9.81 12.56
CA HIS A 84 -10.88 -10.77 12.79
C HIS A 84 -12.20 -10.29 12.13
N HIS A 85 -12.56 -9.02 12.31
CA HIS A 85 -13.73 -8.45 11.62
C HIS A 85 -13.63 -8.58 10.09
N TYR A 86 -12.44 -8.31 9.53
CA TYR A 86 -12.19 -8.48 8.11
C TYR A 86 -12.44 -9.91 7.62
N LEU A 87 -11.91 -10.90 8.34
CA LEU A 87 -12.06 -12.31 7.96
C LEU A 87 -13.51 -12.79 8.10
N SER A 88 -14.24 -12.30 9.09
CA SER A 88 -15.62 -12.72 9.35
C SER A 88 -16.66 -12.05 8.44
N ILE A 89 -16.49 -10.75 8.17
CA ILE A 89 -17.53 -9.91 7.55
C ILE A 89 -16.93 -9.09 6.42
N GLY A 90 -15.86 -8.35 6.71
CA GLY A 90 -15.33 -7.34 5.80
C GLY A 90 -14.99 -7.86 4.40
N ALA A 91 -14.32 -9.00 4.33
CA ALA A 91 -13.92 -9.59 3.05
C ALA A 91 -15.14 -9.96 2.18
N GLN A 92 -16.19 -10.50 2.79
CA GLN A 92 -17.43 -10.86 2.10
C GLN A 92 -18.21 -9.62 1.62
N GLU A 93 -18.13 -8.52 2.36
CA GLU A 93 -18.70 -7.22 1.98
C GLU A 93 -17.85 -6.46 0.95
N GLY A 94 -16.72 -7.03 0.51
CA GLY A 94 -15.78 -6.39 -0.40
C GLY A 94 -15.09 -5.19 0.23
N ALA A 95 -14.94 -5.15 1.56
CA ALA A 95 -14.12 -4.15 2.22
C ALA A 95 -12.65 -4.37 1.83
N SER A 96 -11.98 -3.29 1.46
CA SER A 96 -10.54 -3.36 1.24
C SER A 96 -9.83 -3.54 2.60
N PRO A 97 -8.71 -4.29 2.65
CA PRO A 97 -7.91 -4.48 3.86
C PRO A 97 -6.81 -3.43 4.06
N SER A 98 -6.42 -2.71 3.00
CA SER A 98 -5.39 -1.67 3.00
C SER A 98 -5.61 -0.72 1.82
N PRO A 99 -4.98 0.48 1.81
CA PRO A 99 -5.04 1.38 0.66
C PRO A 99 -4.38 0.81 -0.60
N LEU A 100 -3.54 -0.22 -0.47
CA LEU A 100 -2.81 -0.83 -1.58
C LEU A 100 -3.63 -1.87 -2.36
N PHE A 101 -4.81 -2.28 -1.87
CA PHE A 101 -5.66 -3.28 -2.51
C PHE A 101 -7.13 -2.87 -2.52
N ASP A 102 -7.66 -2.57 -3.70
CA ASP A 102 -9.08 -2.34 -3.97
C ASP A 102 -9.80 -3.68 -4.17
N ALA A 103 -10.36 -4.21 -3.08
CA ALA A 103 -11.10 -5.47 -3.09
C ALA A 103 -12.34 -5.39 -3.99
N LYS A 104 -13.02 -4.24 -4.08
CA LYS A 104 -14.22 -4.10 -4.93
C LYS A 104 -13.85 -4.10 -6.40
N ALA A 105 -12.78 -3.41 -6.79
CA ALA A 105 -12.27 -3.47 -8.16
C ALA A 105 -11.84 -4.89 -8.52
N TYR A 106 -11.15 -5.58 -7.61
CA TYR A 106 -10.75 -6.96 -7.81
C TYR A 106 -11.96 -7.88 -8.01
N ILE A 107 -12.94 -7.83 -7.11
CA ILE A 107 -14.18 -8.63 -7.19
C ILE A 107 -14.97 -8.34 -8.48
N ARG A 108 -15.05 -7.08 -8.93
CA ARG A 108 -15.71 -6.75 -10.20
C ARG A 108 -15.09 -7.45 -11.40
N ARG A 109 -13.78 -7.72 -11.35
CA ARG A 109 -13.02 -8.39 -12.42
C ARG A 109 -12.93 -9.91 -12.22
N HIS A 110 -12.95 -10.35 -10.96
CA HIS A 110 -12.90 -11.74 -10.52
C HIS A 110 -14.10 -12.03 -9.60
N PRO A 111 -15.32 -12.18 -10.13
CA PRO A 111 -16.52 -12.40 -9.32
C PRO A 111 -16.43 -13.64 -8.42
N GLU A 112 -15.65 -14.64 -8.83
CA GLU A 112 -15.37 -15.84 -8.05
C GLU A 112 -14.69 -15.53 -6.69
N ALA A 113 -14.04 -14.38 -6.57
CA ALA A 113 -13.30 -13.96 -5.38
C ALA A 113 -14.20 -13.45 -4.24
N CYS A 114 -15.52 -13.40 -4.44
CA CYS A 114 -16.52 -13.12 -3.39
C CYS A 114 -17.56 -14.23 -3.20
N GLU A 115 -17.38 -15.40 -3.81
CA GLU A 115 -18.24 -16.57 -3.58
C GLU A 115 -18.17 -17.02 -2.10
N PRO A 116 -19.23 -17.63 -1.54
CA PRO A 116 -19.25 -18.04 -0.15
C PRO A 116 -18.02 -18.91 0.23
N GLY A 117 -17.30 -18.50 1.27
CA GLY A 117 -16.08 -19.18 1.72
C GLY A 117 -14.80 -18.75 1.02
N THR A 118 -14.87 -17.75 0.13
CA THR A 118 -13.69 -17.10 -0.46
C THR A 118 -13.35 -15.79 0.25
N ASN A 119 -12.16 -15.26 -0.05
CA ASN A 119 -11.69 -13.97 0.44
C ASN A 119 -10.90 -13.32 -0.69
N ALA A 120 -11.28 -12.10 -1.07
CA ALA A 120 -10.71 -11.43 -2.23
C ALA A 120 -9.18 -11.24 -2.13
N LEU A 121 -8.64 -10.89 -0.96
CA LEU A 121 -7.20 -10.75 -0.77
C LEU A 121 -6.50 -12.12 -0.87
N LEU A 122 -7.02 -13.16 -0.22
CA LEU A 122 -6.43 -14.50 -0.30
C LEU A 122 -6.51 -15.07 -1.72
N HIS A 123 -7.61 -14.83 -2.44
CA HIS A 123 -7.75 -15.20 -3.84
C HIS A 123 -6.71 -14.46 -4.70
N PHE A 124 -6.58 -13.14 -4.54
CA PHE A 124 -5.57 -12.34 -5.23
C PHE A 124 -4.14 -12.82 -4.99
N LEU A 125 -3.80 -13.20 -3.76
CA LEU A 125 -2.47 -13.70 -3.41
C LEU A 125 -2.15 -15.06 -4.04
N ALA A 126 -3.16 -15.89 -4.30
CA ALA A 126 -3.00 -17.26 -4.82
C ALA A 126 -3.26 -17.38 -6.33
N ALA A 127 -4.00 -16.44 -6.92
CA ALA A 127 -4.38 -16.47 -8.32
C ALA A 127 -3.17 -16.20 -9.24
N PRO A 128 -3.20 -16.70 -10.49
CA PRO A 128 -2.27 -16.27 -11.52
C PRO A 128 -2.31 -14.75 -11.69
N VAL A 129 -1.17 -14.17 -12.05
CA VAL A 129 -1.05 -12.73 -12.33
C VAL A 129 -2.02 -12.35 -13.46
N ASP A 130 -2.87 -11.36 -13.18
CA ASP A 130 -3.61 -10.61 -14.19
C ASP A 130 -2.84 -9.30 -14.47
N PRO A 131 -2.14 -9.17 -15.62
CA PRO A 131 -1.34 -7.99 -15.92
C PRO A 131 -2.17 -6.71 -16.14
N ASP A 132 -3.46 -6.86 -16.43
CA ASP A 132 -4.38 -5.74 -16.69
C ASP A 132 -5.09 -5.24 -15.41
N PHE A 133 -4.95 -5.97 -14.30
CA PHE A 133 -5.52 -5.55 -13.02
C PHE A 133 -4.53 -4.72 -12.21
N ASN A 134 -4.87 -3.45 -11.99
CA ASN A 134 -4.13 -2.55 -11.11
C ASN A 134 -4.78 -2.53 -9.72
N PRO A 135 -4.07 -2.93 -8.65
CA PRO A 135 -4.67 -3.16 -7.33
C PRO A 135 -5.02 -1.89 -6.57
N CYS A 136 -4.39 -0.76 -6.88
CA CYS A 136 -4.68 0.54 -6.29
C CYS A 136 -4.25 1.68 -7.24
N PRO A 137 -4.66 2.93 -6.98
CA PRO A 137 -4.18 4.08 -7.74
C PRO A 137 -2.65 4.15 -7.75
N LEU A 138 -2.07 4.54 -8.89
CA LEU A 138 -0.62 4.67 -9.10
C LEU A 138 0.21 3.38 -8.95
N PHE A 139 -0.44 2.21 -8.90
CA PHE A 139 0.21 0.93 -9.12
C PHE A 139 -0.14 0.41 -10.50
N ASN A 140 0.86 0.16 -11.36
CA ASN A 140 0.67 -0.42 -12.68
C ASN A 140 1.29 -1.82 -12.71
N THR A 141 0.45 -2.86 -12.71
CA THR A 141 0.89 -4.26 -12.60
C THR A 141 1.80 -4.67 -13.76
N SER A 142 1.35 -4.43 -15.00
CA SER A 142 2.14 -4.76 -16.20
C SER A 142 3.51 -4.05 -16.21
N TRP A 143 3.55 -2.78 -15.82
CA TRP A 143 4.77 -1.99 -15.78
C TRP A 143 5.70 -2.43 -14.67
N TYR A 144 5.18 -2.64 -13.45
CA TYR A 144 5.96 -3.09 -12.30
C TYR A 144 6.62 -4.44 -12.56
N LEU A 145 5.87 -5.39 -13.13
CA LEU A 145 6.41 -6.72 -13.47
C LEU A 145 7.40 -6.67 -14.63
N GLY A 146 7.16 -5.80 -15.62
CA GLY A 146 8.09 -5.58 -16.72
C GLY A 146 9.42 -4.98 -16.27
N ALA A 147 9.38 -4.02 -15.34
CA ALA A 147 10.55 -3.41 -14.72
C ALA A 147 11.29 -4.38 -13.78
N ASN A 148 10.57 -5.36 -13.22
CA ASN A 148 11.12 -6.31 -12.25
C ASN A 148 10.92 -7.79 -12.65
N PRO A 149 11.61 -8.29 -13.69
CA PRO A 149 11.42 -9.65 -14.21
C PRO A 149 11.68 -10.76 -13.18
N ALA A 150 12.58 -10.53 -12.20
CA ALA A 150 12.85 -11.48 -11.13
C ALA A 150 11.65 -11.67 -10.20
N ILE A 151 10.87 -10.61 -9.96
CA ILE A 151 9.62 -10.68 -9.19
C ILE A 151 8.56 -11.42 -10.00
N ALA A 152 8.46 -11.12 -11.30
CA ALA A 152 7.51 -11.79 -12.21
C ALA A 152 7.73 -13.31 -12.30
N ALA A 153 8.98 -13.76 -12.21
CA ALA A 153 9.35 -15.18 -12.22
C ALA A 153 9.31 -15.84 -10.83
N GLY A 154 9.14 -15.05 -9.77
CA GLY A 154 9.15 -15.49 -8.39
C GLY A 154 7.82 -16.12 -7.95
N PRO A 155 7.81 -16.88 -6.84
CA PRO A 155 6.59 -17.49 -6.30
C PRO A 155 5.73 -16.50 -5.52
N GLU A 156 6.22 -15.31 -5.22
CA GLU A 156 5.54 -14.33 -4.40
C GLU A 156 4.66 -13.40 -5.25
N ASN A 157 3.49 -13.05 -4.71
CA ASN A 157 2.61 -12.05 -5.32
C ASN A 157 3.30 -10.66 -5.39
N TYR A 158 3.23 -10.02 -6.55
CA TYR A 158 3.95 -8.78 -6.86
C TYR A 158 3.59 -7.59 -5.96
N LEU A 159 2.32 -7.46 -5.56
CA LEU A 159 1.87 -6.39 -4.68
C LEU A 159 2.33 -6.68 -3.24
N LEU A 160 2.31 -7.94 -2.81
CA LEU A 160 2.87 -8.34 -1.52
C LEU A 160 4.38 -8.04 -1.46
N HIS A 161 5.12 -8.37 -2.51
CA HIS A 161 6.53 -8.00 -2.62
C HIS A 161 6.73 -6.49 -2.50
N PHE A 162 5.99 -5.70 -3.28
CA PHE A 162 6.08 -4.24 -3.24
C PHE A 162 5.81 -3.69 -1.85
N ALA A 163 4.71 -4.10 -1.21
CA ALA A 163 4.32 -3.63 0.11
C ALA A 163 5.33 -4.02 1.19
N ARG A 164 5.94 -5.21 1.08
CA ARG A 164 6.88 -5.75 2.06
C ARG A 164 8.28 -5.15 1.92
N ALA A 165 8.76 -5.00 0.69
CA ALA A 165 10.16 -4.69 0.39
C ALA A 165 10.31 -3.66 -0.73
N GLY A 166 9.66 -3.89 -1.88
CA GLY A 166 9.93 -3.11 -3.09
C GLY A 166 9.81 -1.59 -2.93
N ALA A 167 8.80 -1.12 -2.19
CA ALA A 167 8.63 0.32 -1.95
C ALA A 167 9.77 0.95 -1.13
N PHE A 168 10.46 0.16 -0.31
CA PHE A 168 11.61 0.57 0.51
C PHE A 168 12.96 0.27 -0.17
N GLU A 169 12.95 -0.47 -1.26
CA GLU A 169 14.10 -0.77 -2.12
C GLU A 169 14.18 0.18 -3.34
N GLY A 170 13.34 1.21 -3.38
CA GLY A 170 13.27 2.15 -4.49
C GLY A 170 12.73 1.54 -5.78
N LEU A 171 11.88 0.51 -5.68
CA LEU A 171 11.15 -0.04 -6.81
C LEU A 171 9.85 0.73 -6.99
N ASN A 172 9.79 1.55 -8.03
CA ASN A 172 8.61 2.34 -8.33
C ASN A 172 7.44 1.41 -8.71
N PRO A 173 6.19 1.72 -8.32
CA PRO A 173 5.00 0.91 -8.65
C PRO A 173 4.40 1.28 -10.02
N SER A 174 4.75 2.44 -10.57
CA SER A 174 4.32 2.95 -11.87
C SER A 174 5.28 4.06 -12.32
N PRO A 175 5.22 4.52 -13.59
CA PRO A 175 5.95 5.71 -14.01
C PRO A 175 5.48 7.01 -13.32
N ASP A 176 4.28 7.00 -12.71
CA ASP A 176 3.66 8.17 -12.10
C ASP A 176 3.85 8.24 -10.57
N PHE A 177 4.69 7.36 -10.01
CA PHE A 177 5.05 7.37 -8.59
C PHE A 177 6.50 6.94 -8.41
N ASP A 178 7.31 7.81 -7.81
CA ASP A 178 8.71 7.54 -7.53
C ASP A 178 8.92 7.36 -6.01
N CYS A 179 9.24 6.15 -5.58
CA CYS A 179 9.36 5.80 -4.17
C CYS A 179 10.51 6.54 -3.48
N ASP A 180 11.70 6.54 -4.10
CA ASP A 180 12.89 7.16 -3.53
C ASP A 180 12.70 8.67 -3.44
N TRP A 181 12.28 9.29 -4.55
CA TRP A 181 12.01 10.72 -4.60
C TRP A 181 10.91 11.13 -3.61
N TYR A 182 9.82 10.35 -3.54
CA TYR A 182 8.74 10.65 -2.60
C TYR A 182 9.23 10.65 -1.15
N LEU A 183 10.04 9.67 -0.75
CA LEU A 183 10.59 9.61 0.61
C LEU A 183 11.62 10.71 0.87
N GLU A 184 12.43 11.09 -0.12
CA GLU A 184 13.37 12.22 -0.03
C GLU A 184 12.65 13.56 0.18
N GLN A 185 11.57 13.81 -0.56
CA GLN A 185 10.78 15.04 -0.41
C GLN A 185 9.91 15.06 0.86
N ASN A 186 9.71 13.89 1.48
CA ASN A 186 8.83 13.72 2.62
C ASN A 186 9.53 13.00 3.78
N PRO A 187 10.50 13.67 4.45
CA PRO A 187 11.27 13.04 5.53
C PRO A 187 10.40 12.53 6.69
N ASP A 188 9.25 13.16 6.95
CA ASP A 188 8.29 12.70 7.95
C ASP A 188 7.73 11.30 7.64
N VAL A 189 7.49 11.02 6.35
CA VAL A 189 7.05 9.71 5.89
C VAL A 189 8.18 8.70 5.97
N ALA A 190 9.38 9.09 5.55
CA ALA A 190 10.57 8.26 5.64
C ALA A 190 10.88 7.87 7.09
N ASP A 191 10.87 8.83 8.02
CA ASP A 191 11.13 8.63 9.44
C ASP A 191 10.07 7.74 10.11
N SER A 192 8.82 7.81 9.65
CA SER A 192 7.75 6.93 10.13
C SER A 192 7.90 5.48 9.68
N GLY A 193 8.68 5.23 8.62
CA GLY A 193 8.78 3.93 7.97
C GLY A 193 7.45 3.45 7.37
N ALA A 194 6.56 4.37 6.97
CA ALA A 194 5.33 4.06 6.25
C ALA A 194 5.64 3.70 4.80
N ASN A 195 4.81 2.84 4.20
CA ASN A 195 4.90 2.58 2.77
C ASN A 195 4.56 3.87 1.99
N PRO A 196 5.43 4.37 1.09
CA PRO A 196 5.26 5.68 0.46
C PRO A 196 3.99 5.78 -0.39
N LEU A 197 3.67 4.73 -1.17
CA LEU A 197 2.44 4.72 -1.99
C LEU A 197 1.19 4.69 -1.09
N ALA A 198 1.21 3.87 -0.03
CA ALA A 198 0.10 3.82 0.93
C ALA A 198 -0.11 5.18 1.62
N HIS A 199 0.97 5.85 2.03
CA HIS A 199 0.89 7.19 2.61
C HIS A 199 0.32 8.20 1.61
N TYR A 200 0.79 8.20 0.37
CA TYR A 200 0.30 9.10 -0.66
C TYR A 200 -1.21 8.95 -0.92
N ILE A 201 -1.68 7.70 -1.06
CA ILE A 201 -3.11 7.39 -1.28
C ILE A 201 -3.96 7.85 -0.09
N THR A 202 -3.44 7.78 1.13
CA THR A 202 -4.23 8.01 2.35
C THR A 202 -4.18 9.43 2.90
N ALA A 203 -3.12 10.18 2.60
CA ALA A 203 -2.91 11.53 3.09
C ALA A 203 -2.19 12.42 2.07
N GLY A 204 -1.13 11.91 1.43
CA GLY A 204 -0.24 12.75 0.62
C GLY A 204 -0.93 13.48 -0.54
N ALA A 205 -1.89 12.85 -1.22
CA ALA A 205 -2.66 13.50 -2.28
C ALA A 205 -3.51 14.68 -1.75
N ASP A 206 -4.19 14.49 -0.62
CA ASP A 206 -5.01 15.53 0.03
C ASP A 206 -4.15 16.66 0.63
N GLU A 207 -2.92 16.34 1.02
CA GLU A 207 -1.91 17.30 1.47
C GLU A 207 -1.21 18.06 0.32
N GLY A 208 -1.52 17.72 -0.93
CA GLY A 208 -0.92 18.35 -2.12
C GLY A 208 0.54 17.94 -2.36
N ARG A 209 1.01 16.85 -1.75
CA ARG A 209 2.33 16.27 -2.03
C ARG A 209 2.35 15.78 -3.48
N ARG A 210 3.52 15.80 -4.11
CA ARG A 210 3.71 15.21 -5.44
C ARG A 210 4.16 13.75 -5.31
N PRO A 211 3.72 12.84 -6.20
CA PRO A 211 4.10 11.43 -6.15
C PRO A 211 5.42 11.13 -6.88
N CYS A 212 5.86 12.00 -7.77
CA CYS A 212 7.07 11.84 -8.57
C CYS A 212 7.64 13.23 -8.93
N PRO A 213 8.90 13.31 -9.41
CA PRO A 213 9.46 14.54 -9.95
C PRO A 213 8.53 15.17 -11.01
N PRO A 214 8.36 16.50 -11.03
CA PRO A 214 7.57 17.16 -12.05
C PRO A 214 8.14 16.87 -13.45
N SER A 215 7.25 16.64 -14.41
CA SER A 215 7.62 16.64 -15.82
C SER A 215 8.25 17.99 -16.21
N PRO A 216 8.95 18.10 -17.36
CA PRO A 216 9.49 19.37 -17.82
C PRO A 216 8.41 20.46 -17.88
N LEU A 217 7.22 20.12 -18.38
CA LEU A 217 6.10 21.05 -18.49
C LEU A 217 5.57 21.46 -17.11
N ASP A 218 5.42 20.52 -16.19
CA ASP A 218 4.97 20.84 -14.83
C ASP A 218 5.99 21.69 -14.08
N TRP A 219 7.28 21.42 -14.29
CA TRP A 219 8.35 22.20 -13.69
C TRP A 219 8.35 23.63 -14.22
N LEU A 220 8.21 23.83 -15.53
CA LEU A 220 8.08 25.15 -16.14
C LEU A 220 6.85 25.89 -15.60
N ASN A 221 5.71 25.22 -15.47
CA ASN A 221 4.50 25.82 -14.89
C ASN A 221 4.71 26.26 -13.43
N LEU A 222 5.43 25.47 -12.64
CA LEU A 222 5.75 25.83 -11.25
C LEU A 222 6.68 27.03 -11.14
N HIS A 223 7.61 27.17 -12.09
CA HIS A 223 8.61 28.24 -12.12
C HIS A 223 8.23 29.35 -13.08
N ALA A 224 6.95 29.47 -13.45
CA ALA A 224 6.48 30.41 -14.47
C ALA A 224 6.87 31.88 -14.19
N ALA A 225 6.99 32.26 -12.92
CA ALA A 225 7.44 33.60 -12.51
C ALA A 225 8.94 33.85 -12.73
N GLU A 226 9.72 32.80 -12.99
CA GLU A 226 11.17 32.81 -13.24
C GLU A 226 11.50 32.54 -14.72
N LEU A 227 10.48 32.39 -15.56
CA LEU A 227 10.61 32.16 -16.99
C LEU A 227 10.67 33.49 -17.76
N PRO A 228 11.28 33.51 -18.95
CA PRO A 228 11.28 34.68 -19.81
C PRO A 228 9.84 35.11 -20.17
N ASP A 229 9.60 36.42 -20.21
CA ASP A 229 8.29 37.00 -20.59
C ASP A 229 7.92 36.72 -22.06
N ASP A 230 8.91 36.49 -22.92
CA ASP A 230 8.73 36.25 -24.35
C ASP A 230 8.97 34.76 -24.72
N PRO A 231 7.92 34.01 -25.08
CA PRO A 231 8.04 32.61 -25.50
C PRO A 231 8.63 32.44 -26.91
N ASP A 232 8.70 33.49 -27.72
CA ASP A 232 9.11 33.40 -29.13
C ASP A 232 10.63 33.57 -29.34
N GLU A 233 11.38 33.81 -28.26
CA GLU A 233 12.85 33.87 -28.26
C GLU A 233 13.47 32.61 -27.63
N PRO A 234 13.72 31.54 -28.40
CA PRO A 234 14.17 30.23 -27.88
C PRO A 234 15.50 30.27 -27.14
N GLU A 235 16.34 31.29 -27.40
CA GLU A 235 17.61 31.54 -26.71
C GLU A 235 17.39 31.86 -25.21
N ASN A 236 16.26 32.48 -24.86
CA ASN A 236 15.91 32.81 -23.47
C ASN A 236 15.45 31.59 -22.65
N TRP A 237 15.07 30.51 -23.33
CA TRP A 237 14.61 29.26 -22.69
C TRP A 237 15.74 28.29 -22.35
N ILE A 238 16.94 28.48 -22.92
CA ILE A 238 18.10 27.60 -22.70
C ILE A 238 18.38 27.49 -21.19
N GLY A 239 18.41 28.61 -20.46
CA GLY A 239 18.65 28.59 -19.02
C GLY A 239 17.56 27.89 -18.20
N ALA A 240 16.29 27.94 -18.64
CA ALA A 240 15.20 27.22 -17.97
C ALA A 240 15.29 25.70 -18.20
N TYR A 241 15.66 25.28 -19.42
CA TYR A 241 15.92 23.88 -19.73
C TYR A 241 17.17 23.34 -19.03
N GLU A 242 18.24 24.15 -18.90
CA GLU A 242 19.42 23.79 -18.11
C GLU A 242 19.08 23.62 -16.63
N ARG A 243 18.31 24.55 -16.03
CA ARG A 243 17.84 24.42 -14.65
C ARG A 243 16.95 23.19 -14.43
N TYR A 244 16.04 22.90 -15.38
CA TYR A 244 15.29 21.65 -15.34
C TYR A 244 16.20 20.43 -15.50
N GLY A 245 17.20 20.49 -16.38
CA GLY A 245 18.18 19.43 -16.58
C GLY A 245 19.00 19.14 -15.33
N GLU A 246 19.45 20.17 -14.62
CA GLU A 246 20.12 20.06 -13.32
C GLU A 246 19.18 19.51 -12.25
N TYR A 247 17.94 20.02 -12.18
CA TYR A 247 16.92 19.52 -11.27
C TYR A 247 16.63 18.04 -11.53
N SER A 248 16.39 17.64 -12.79
CA SER A 248 16.16 16.26 -13.19
C SER A 248 17.38 15.41 -12.86
N ALA A 249 18.60 15.82 -13.23
CA ALA A 249 19.82 15.07 -12.93
C ALA A 249 20.03 14.83 -11.42
N ALA A 250 19.63 15.80 -10.58
CA ALA A 250 19.71 15.67 -9.12
C ALA A 250 18.64 14.75 -8.52
N HIS A 251 17.51 14.52 -9.20
CA HIS A 251 16.32 13.88 -8.60
C HIS A 251 15.81 12.64 -9.36
N THR A 252 16.23 12.43 -10.61
CA THR A 252 15.84 11.28 -11.45
C THR A 252 17.04 10.38 -11.73
N GLY A 253 18.14 10.54 -10.98
CA GLY A 253 19.45 9.93 -11.22
C GLY A 253 19.49 8.41 -11.13
N ARG A 254 18.87 7.72 -12.09
CA ARG A 254 19.28 6.41 -12.59
C ARG A 254 19.62 6.57 -14.08
N PRO A 255 20.70 5.91 -14.55
CA PRO A 255 21.23 6.09 -15.90
C PRO A 255 20.20 5.84 -17.01
#